data_AF-A0A7L3WBE4-F1
#
_entry.id   AF-A0A7L3WBE4-F1
#
_cell.length_a   1.000
_cell.length_b   1.000
_cell.length_c   1.000
_cell.angle_alpha   90.00
_cell.angle_beta   90.00
_cell.angle_gamma   90.00
#
_symmetry.space_group_name_H-M   'P 1'
#
loop_
_entity.id
_entity.type
_entity.pdbx_description
1 polymer ?
#
loop_
_entity_poly.entity_id
_entity_poly.type
_entity_poly.pdbx_seq_one_letter_code
_entity_poly.pdbx_strand_id
1 'polypeptide(L)'
;FKTIIQYIDNQFERYLHDESGLNRRHIIDNRVHCCFYFISPFGHGLKPLDVEFMKALHGKVNIVPVIAKADTLTLKERERLKRRVLDEISEHGIRIYQLPDADSDEDEEFKEQTRASIPFAVIGSNQLIEVKGKKIRGRLYPWGVVEVENPEHNDFLKLRTMLVTHMQDLQEVTQDLHYENFRSERLKRTGK
;
A
#
# COMPACT_ATOMS: atom_id res chain seq x y z
N PHE A 1 3.87 -11.81 12.58
CA PHE A 1 2.80 -10.91 12.13
C PHE A 1 1.68 -10.64 13.14
N LYS A 2 1.48 -11.47 14.17
CA LYS A 2 0.41 -11.27 15.18
C LYS A 2 0.37 -9.88 15.82
N THR A 3 1.54 -9.30 16.14
CA THR A 3 1.65 -7.95 16.72
C THR A 3 1.06 -6.85 15.83
N ILE A 4 1.25 -6.95 14.52
CA ILE A 4 0.73 -5.96 13.56
C ILE A 4 -0.80 -6.05 13.50
N ILE A 5 -1.31 -7.27 13.42
CA ILE A 5 -2.76 -7.52 13.41
C ILE A 5 -3.39 -7.00 14.72
N GLN A 6 -2.77 -7.31 15.86
CA GLN A 6 -3.22 -6.84 17.16
C GLN A 6 -3.18 -5.32 17.25
N TYR A 7 -2.17 -4.66 16.67
CA TYR A 7 -2.13 -3.20 16.63
C TYR A 7 -3.31 -2.62 15.87
N ILE A 8 -3.63 -3.16 14.68
CA ILE A 8 -4.79 -2.71 13.88
C ILE A 8 -6.09 -2.94 14.66
N ASP A 9 -6.27 -4.13 15.24
CA ASP A 9 -7.46 -4.45 16.05
C ASP A 9 -7.59 -3.52 17.27
N ASN A 10 -6.49 -3.19 17.93
CA ASN A 10 -6.47 -2.26 19.05
C ASN A 10 -6.87 -0.84 18.63
N GLN A 11 -6.47 -0.37 17.43
CA GLN A 11 -6.92 0.93 16.93
C GLN A 11 -8.42 0.94 16.65
N PHE A 12 -8.96 -0.13 16.07
CA PHE A 12 -10.41 -0.27 15.86
C PHE A 12 -11.18 -0.35 17.18
N GLU A 13 -10.66 -1.05 18.19
CA GLU A 13 -11.30 -1.15 19.50
C GLU A 13 -11.31 0.18 20.25
N ARG A 14 -10.22 0.96 20.16
CA ARG A 14 -10.17 2.34 20.70
C ARG A 14 -11.22 3.23 20.03
N TYR A 15 -11.29 3.19 18.70
CA TYR A 15 -12.26 3.99 17.96
C TYR A 15 -13.70 3.60 18.32
N LEU A 16 -14.00 2.30 18.45
CA LEU A 16 -15.31 1.80 18.86
C LEU A 16 -15.68 2.22 20.29
N HIS A 17 -14.71 2.22 21.20
CA HIS A 17 -14.92 2.68 22.58
C HIS A 17 -15.25 4.18 22.62
N ASP A 18 -14.51 4.99 21.87
CA ASP A 18 -14.73 6.44 21.77
C ASP A 18 -16.08 6.77 21.10
N GLU A 19 -16.49 6.01 20.07
CA GLU A 19 -17.81 6.12 19.42
C GLU A 19 -18.95 5.77 20.40
N SER A 20 -18.75 4.74 21.21
CA SER A 20 -19.73 4.28 22.22
C SER A 20 -19.80 5.19 23.45
N GLY A 21 -18.78 6.02 23.67
CA GLY A 21 -18.68 6.95 24.80
C GLY A 21 -19.68 8.11 24.74
N LEU A 22 -19.77 8.83 25.86
CA LEU A 22 -20.68 9.98 26.04
C LEU A 22 -20.20 11.26 25.33
N ASN A 23 -18.88 11.42 25.14
CA ASN A 23 -18.26 12.60 24.52
C ASN A 23 -17.82 12.34 23.07
N ARG A 24 -18.77 12.42 22.14
CA ARG A 24 -18.57 12.12 20.70
C ARG A 24 -17.96 13.26 19.86
N ARG A 25 -17.65 14.42 20.45
CA ARG A 25 -17.36 15.65 19.67
C ARG A 25 -15.91 15.78 19.16
N HIS A 26 -14.96 15.02 19.72
CA HIS A 26 -13.54 15.08 19.32
C HIS A 26 -12.90 13.68 19.34
N ILE A 27 -13.35 12.79 18.45
CA ILE A 27 -12.71 11.48 18.27
C ILE A 27 -11.48 11.67 17.38
N ILE A 28 -10.31 11.21 17.84
CA ILE A 28 -9.08 11.24 17.06
C ILE A 28 -8.97 9.93 16.29
N ASP A 29 -8.98 9.99 14.95
CA ASP A 29 -8.82 8.81 14.13
C ASP A 29 -7.36 8.36 14.07
N ASN A 30 -7.04 7.27 14.77
CA ASN A 30 -5.74 6.60 14.76
C ASN A 30 -5.75 5.27 14.00
N ARG A 31 -6.80 4.99 13.22
CA ARG A 31 -6.92 3.74 12.46
C ARG A 31 -5.91 3.72 11.32
N VAL A 32 -5.53 2.51 10.93
CA VAL A 32 -4.60 2.33 9.81
C VAL A 32 -5.39 2.30 8.51
N HIS A 33 -5.32 3.37 7.71
CA HIS A 33 -6.08 3.47 6.47
C HIS A 33 -5.41 2.77 5.28
N CYS A 34 -4.09 2.61 5.31
CA CYS A 34 -3.32 2.00 4.24
C CYS A 34 -2.08 1.28 4.78
N CYS A 35 -1.78 0.11 4.23
CA CYS A 35 -0.60 -0.68 4.54
C CYS A 35 0.23 -0.91 3.27
N PHE A 36 1.42 -0.31 3.21
CA PHE A 36 2.39 -0.64 2.17
C PHE A 36 3.04 -1.99 2.47
N TYR A 37 2.79 -2.96 1.60
CA TYR A 37 3.38 -4.28 1.71
C TYR A 37 4.65 -4.36 0.87
N PHE A 38 5.80 -4.32 1.53
CA PHE A 38 7.10 -4.38 0.86
C PHE A 38 7.48 -5.82 0.50
N ILE A 39 7.44 -6.11 -0.79
CA ILE A 39 7.84 -7.39 -1.37
C ILE A 39 9.34 -7.34 -1.67
N SER A 40 10.03 -8.43 -1.33
CA SER A 40 11.46 -8.55 -1.59
C SER A 40 11.73 -8.67 -3.10
N PRO A 41 12.72 -7.93 -3.65
CA PRO A 41 13.06 -8.04 -5.07
C PRO A 41 13.84 -9.33 -5.38
N PHE A 42 14.45 -9.97 -4.37
CA PHE A 42 15.32 -11.14 -4.53
C PHE A 42 14.55 -12.46 -4.70
N GLY A 43 13.29 -12.40 -5.15
CA GLY A 43 12.38 -13.53 -5.23
C GLY A 43 11.92 -13.83 -6.65
N HIS A 44 11.47 -15.05 -6.86
CA HIS A 44 10.75 -15.46 -8.07
C HIS A 44 9.23 -15.24 -7.97
N GLY A 45 8.73 -14.73 -6.84
CA GLY A 45 7.31 -14.60 -6.50
C GLY A 45 7.16 -14.14 -5.05
N LEU A 46 5.93 -14.20 -4.53
CA LEU A 46 5.61 -14.01 -3.12
C LEU A 46 6.10 -15.21 -2.31
N LYS A 47 6.66 -14.93 -1.13
CA LYS A 47 7.01 -16.01 -0.21
C LYS A 47 5.74 -16.59 0.40
N PRO A 48 5.71 -17.87 0.78
CA PRO A 48 4.56 -18.45 1.48
C PRO A 48 4.17 -17.65 2.75
N LEU A 49 5.18 -17.10 3.44
CA LEU A 49 4.97 -16.21 4.59
C LEU A 49 4.27 -14.90 4.20
N ASP A 50 4.60 -14.33 3.04
CA ASP A 50 3.98 -13.11 2.54
C ASP A 50 2.50 -13.38 2.21
N VAL A 51 2.21 -14.52 1.59
CA VAL A 51 0.85 -14.96 1.28
C VAL A 51 0.02 -15.12 2.55
N GLU A 52 0.51 -15.86 3.55
CA GLU A 52 -0.21 -16.04 4.83
C GLU A 52 -0.47 -14.70 5.52
N PHE A 53 0.51 -13.79 5.48
CA PHE A 53 0.37 -12.51 6.14
C PHE A 53 -0.59 -11.57 5.40
N MET A 54 -0.51 -11.49 4.07
CA MET A 54 -1.45 -10.72 3.25
C MET A 54 -2.88 -11.27 3.37
N LYS A 55 -3.06 -12.59 3.43
CA LYS A 55 -4.36 -13.24 3.72
C LYS A 55 -4.90 -12.93 5.12
N ALA A 56 -4.06 -12.66 6.10
CA ALA A 56 -4.53 -12.23 7.42
C ALA A 56 -4.90 -10.73 7.45
N LEU A 57 -4.27 -9.94 6.56
CA LEU A 57 -4.30 -8.48 6.58
C LEU A 57 -5.38 -7.89 5.64
N HIS A 58 -5.66 -8.52 4.50
CA HIS A 58 -6.55 -8.00 3.45
C HIS A 58 -8.01 -7.80 3.87
N GLY A 59 -8.43 -8.41 4.99
CA GLY A 59 -9.76 -8.19 5.57
C GLY A 59 -9.84 -6.96 6.47
N LYS A 60 -8.71 -6.44 6.93
CA LYS A 60 -8.64 -5.43 8.00
C LYS A 60 -8.07 -4.08 7.58
N VAL A 61 -7.29 -4.03 6.49
CA VAL A 61 -6.67 -2.81 5.99
C VAL A 61 -6.46 -2.90 4.49
N ASN A 62 -6.47 -1.74 3.84
CA ASN A 62 -6.12 -1.58 2.43
C ASN A 62 -4.64 -1.91 2.22
N ILE A 63 -4.36 -2.96 1.45
CA ILE A 63 -2.99 -3.38 1.14
C ILE A 63 -2.56 -2.80 -0.20
N VAL A 64 -1.45 -2.06 -0.21
CA VAL A 64 -0.78 -1.59 -1.43
C VAL A 64 0.54 -2.35 -1.57
N PRO A 65 0.65 -3.31 -2.51
CA PRO A 65 1.89 -4.06 -2.71
C PRO A 65 2.95 -3.19 -3.41
N VAL A 66 4.17 -3.22 -2.85
CA VAL A 66 5.30 -2.41 -3.29
C VAL A 66 6.54 -3.30 -3.39
N ILE A 67 7.19 -3.33 -4.55
CA ILE A 67 8.48 -4.01 -4.72
C ILE A 67 9.57 -3.10 -4.15
N ALA A 68 10.23 -3.57 -3.09
CA ALA A 68 11.31 -2.86 -2.43
C ALA A 68 12.60 -2.92 -3.24
N LYS A 69 13.47 -1.89 -3.11
CA LYS A 69 14.82 -1.87 -3.71
C LYS A 69 14.81 -2.26 -5.19
N ALA A 70 13.94 -1.61 -5.96
CA ALA A 70 13.76 -1.91 -7.38
C ALA A 70 15.02 -1.67 -8.23
N ASP A 71 16.01 -0.92 -7.72
CA ASP A 71 17.34 -0.75 -8.31
C ASP A 71 18.16 -2.04 -8.39
N THR A 72 17.77 -3.08 -7.68
CA THR A 72 18.41 -4.40 -7.74
C THR A 72 17.93 -5.24 -8.93
N LEU A 73 16.90 -4.79 -9.64
CA LEU A 73 16.26 -5.52 -10.74
C LEU A 73 16.45 -4.78 -12.07
N THR A 74 16.67 -5.52 -13.14
CA THR A 74 16.57 -4.96 -14.50
C THR A 74 15.12 -4.67 -14.86
N LEU A 75 14.88 -3.81 -15.87
CA LEU A 75 13.53 -3.49 -16.34
C LEU A 75 12.73 -4.75 -16.73
N LYS A 76 13.38 -5.72 -17.38
CA LYS A 76 12.76 -7.00 -17.77
C LYS A 76 12.39 -7.87 -16.56
N GLU A 77 13.27 -7.93 -15.56
CA GLU A 77 13.02 -8.69 -14.33
C GLU A 77 11.93 -8.05 -13.49
N ARG A 78 11.90 -6.72 -13.43
CA ARG A 78 10.84 -5.94 -12.77
C ARG A 78 9.48 -6.28 -13.36
N GLU A 79 9.32 -6.22 -14.68
CA GLU A 79 8.05 -6.56 -15.35
C GLU A 79 7.65 -8.02 -15.14
N ARG A 80 8.63 -8.94 -15.15
CA ARG A 80 8.39 -10.36 -14.88
C ARG A 80 7.94 -10.57 -13.43
N LEU A 81 8.55 -9.89 -12.47
CA LEU A 81 8.18 -9.98 -11.05
C LEU A 81 6.80 -9.37 -10.79
N LYS A 82 6.50 -8.20 -11.38
CA LYS A 82 5.19 -7.56 -11.28
C LYS A 82 4.06 -8.51 -11.71
N ARG A 83 4.19 -9.11 -12.90
CA ARG A 83 3.19 -10.07 -13.41
C ARG A 83 3.01 -11.27 -12.49
N ARG A 84 4.10 -11.92 -12.08
CA ARG A 84 4.01 -13.08 -11.18
C ARG A 84 3.37 -12.74 -9.84
N VAL A 85 3.72 -11.59 -9.25
CA VAL A 85 3.12 -11.15 -7.99
C VAL A 85 1.61 -10.95 -8.16
N LEU A 86 1.16 -10.34 -9.26
CA LEU A 86 -0.28 -10.17 -9.52
C LEU A 86 -0.98 -11.52 -9.72
N ASP A 87 -0.38 -12.43 -10.49
CA ASP A 87 -0.91 -13.77 -10.72
C ASP A 87 -1.07 -14.53 -9.39
N GLU A 88 -0.04 -14.52 -8.54
CA GLU A 88 -0.07 -15.17 -7.24
C GLU A 88 -1.06 -14.50 -6.26
N ILE A 89 -1.21 -13.18 -6.28
CA ILE A 89 -2.22 -12.47 -5.48
C ILE A 89 -3.63 -12.93 -5.87
N SER A 90 -3.89 -13.05 -7.18
CA SER A 90 -5.16 -13.49 -7.73
C SER A 90 -5.44 -14.96 -7.39
N GLU A 91 -4.47 -15.84 -7.60
CA GLU A 91 -4.56 -17.28 -7.30
C GLU A 91 -4.86 -17.54 -5.82
N HIS A 92 -4.26 -16.75 -4.93
CA HIS A 92 -4.47 -16.89 -3.49
C HIS A 92 -5.72 -16.15 -2.97
N GLY A 93 -6.45 -15.41 -3.83
CA GLY A 93 -7.64 -14.66 -3.46
C GLY A 93 -7.37 -13.50 -2.51
N ILE A 94 -6.17 -12.91 -2.58
CA ILE A 94 -5.80 -11.78 -1.73
C ILE A 94 -6.41 -10.51 -2.31
N ARG A 95 -7.12 -9.74 -1.48
CA ARG A 95 -7.72 -8.46 -1.86
C ARG A 95 -6.70 -7.35 -1.61
N ILE A 96 -6.20 -6.76 -2.69
CA ILE A 96 -5.37 -5.55 -2.61
C ILE A 96 -6.25 -4.33 -2.88
N TYR A 97 -5.76 -3.16 -2.46
CA TYR A 97 -6.42 -1.91 -2.78
C TYR A 97 -6.45 -1.72 -4.30
N GLN A 98 -7.67 -1.58 -4.83
CA GLN A 98 -7.90 -1.23 -6.22
C GLN A 98 -8.25 0.25 -6.26
N LEU A 99 -7.62 0.96 -7.18
CA LEU A 99 -7.96 2.35 -7.46
C LEU A 99 -9.45 2.40 -7.83
N PRO A 100 -10.26 3.25 -7.18
CA PRO A 100 -11.66 3.45 -7.52
C PRO A 100 -11.79 3.77 -9.01
N ASP A 101 -12.86 3.31 -9.64
CA ASP A 101 -13.29 3.88 -10.91
C ASP A 101 -13.77 5.30 -10.60
N ALA A 102 -12.85 6.27 -10.59
CA ALA A 102 -13.23 7.68 -10.45
C ALA A 102 -14.22 8.05 -11.56
N ASP A 103 -15.17 8.91 -11.25
CA ASP A 103 -16.20 9.39 -12.18
C ASP A 103 -15.61 9.85 -13.53
N SER A 104 -16.48 9.87 -14.54
CA SER A 104 -16.24 9.90 -16.00
C SER A 104 -15.29 10.96 -16.59
N ASP A 105 -14.67 11.82 -15.77
CA ASP A 105 -14.01 13.05 -16.20
C ASP A 105 -12.47 13.01 -16.10
N GLU A 106 -11.88 11.90 -15.63
CA GLU A 106 -10.43 11.67 -15.62
C GLU A 106 -9.99 10.70 -16.72
N ASP A 107 -8.89 11.02 -17.42
CA ASP A 107 -8.28 10.25 -18.51
C ASP A 107 -8.17 8.75 -18.17
N GLU A 108 -9.04 7.93 -18.76
CA GLU A 108 -9.03 6.46 -18.70
C GLU A 108 -7.63 5.86 -18.89
N GLU A 109 -6.82 6.47 -19.77
CA GLU A 109 -5.45 6.06 -20.08
C GLU A 109 -4.49 6.22 -18.87
N PHE A 110 -4.67 7.26 -18.05
CA PHE A 110 -3.88 7.46 -16.83
C PHE A 110 -4.27 6.45 -15.73
N LYS A 111 -5.56 6.09 -15.65
CA LYS A 111 -6.07 5.07 -14.73
C LYS A 111 -5.53 3.69 -15.07
N GLU A 112 -5.57 3.32 -16.35
CA GLU A 112 -5.07 2.03 -16.82
C GLU A 112 -3.55 1.92 -16.64
N GLN A 113 -2.79 2.99 -16.92
CA GLN A 113 -1.36 3.03 -16.63
C GLN A 113 -1.03 2.93 -15.14
N THR A 114 -1.84 3.54 -14.26
CA THR A 114 -1.62 3.49 -12.81
C THR A 114 -1.98 2.13 -12.24
N ARG A 115 -3.10 1.52 -12.69
CA ARG A 115 -3.48 0.14 -12.37
C ARG A 115 -2.41 -0.86 -12.85
N ALA A 116 -1.92 -0.71 -14.07
CA ALA A 116 -0.83 -1.53 -14.62
C ALA A 116 0.51 -1.32 -13.89
N SER A 117 0.67 -0.21 -13.16
CA SER A 117 1.88 0.07 -12.40
C SER A 117 1.93 -0.64 -11.05
N ILE A 118 0.81 -1.17 -10.55
CA ILE A 118 0.73 -1.98 -9.32
C ILE A 118 1.21 -3.40 -9.64
N PRO A 119 2.12 -4.01 -8.84
CA PRO A 119 2.78 -3.44 -7.66
C PRO A 119 3.86 -2.40 -8.02
N PHE A 120 3.91 -1.31 -7.24
CA PHE A 120 4.85 -0.20 -7.49
C PHE A 120 6.29 -0.64 -7.22
N ALA A 121 7.20 -0.40 -8.17
CA ALA A 121 8.61 -0.69 -7.98
C ALA A 121 9.34 0.57 -7.51
N VAL A 122 9.69 0.62 -6.22
CA VAL A 122 10.18 1.85 -5.60
C VAL A 122 11.63 1.73 -5.12
N ILE A 123 12.27 2.88 -5.08
CA ILE A 123 13.63 3.07 -4.59
C ILE A 123 13.56 4.18 -3.56
N GLY A 124 14.06 3.92 -2.35
CA GLY A 124 14.15 4.93 -1.29
C GLY A 124 15.59 5.41 -1.14
N SER A 125 15.77 6.72 -0.95
CA SER A 125 17.05 7.30 -0.52
C SER A 125 16.83 8.52 0.36
N ASN A 126 17.60 8.59 1.45
CA ASN A 126 17.69 9.78 2.31
C ASN A 126 18.88 10.67 1.94
N GLN A 127 19.75 10.22 1.03
CA GLN A 127 20.94 10.95 0.63
C GLN A 127 20.62 11.95 -0.48
N LEU A 128 21.06 13.20 -0.27
CA LEU A 128 21.03 14.24 -1.29
C LEU A 128 22.34 14.20 -2.08
N ILE A 129 22.22 14.10 -3.39
CA ILE A 129 23.33 14.09 -4.34
C ILE A 129 23.15 15.29 -5.27
N GLU A 130 24.24 15.96 -5.61
CA GLU A 130 24.21 17.05 -6.58
C GLU A 130 24.47 16.49 -7.98
N VAL A 131 23.45 16.54 -8.83
CA VAL A 131 23.52 16.11 -10.23
C VAL A 131 23.09 17.28 -11.10
N LYS A 132 23.96 17.69 -12.04
CA LYS A 132 23.70 18.83 -12.96
C LYS A 132 23.29 20.12 -12.22
N GLY A 133 23.90 20.40 -11.06
CA GLY A 133 23.63 21.59 -10.24
C GLY A 133 22.31 21.57 -9.45
N LYS A 134 21.57 20.45 -9.47
CA LYS A 134 20.37 20.26 -8.64
C LYS A 134 20.65 19.24 -7.54
N LYS A 135 20.21 19.55 -6.32
CA LYS A 135 20.22 18.60 -5.20
C LYS A 135 19.01 17.68 -5.34
N ILE A 136 19.27 16.42 -5.65
CA ILE A 136 18.24 15.40 -5.82
C ILE A 136 18.45 14.26 -4.82
N ARG A 137 17.36 13.59 -4.44
CA ARG A 137 17.46 12.38 -3.62
C ARG A 137 17.81 11.20 -4.52
N GLY A 138 18.88 10.51 -4.21
CA GLY A 138 19.37 9.43 -5.06
C GLY A 138 20.32 8.48 -4.34
N ARG A 139 20.62 7.36 -4.99
CA ARG A 139 21.62 6.39 -4.54
C ARG A 139 22.81 6.43 -5.48
N LEU A 140 24.02 6.56 -4.94
CA LEU A 140 25.26 6.55 -5.70
C LEU A 140 25.80 5.12 -5.78
N TYR A 141 26.09 4.67 -6.99
CA TYR A 141 26.77 3.42 -7.28
C TYR A 141 28.03 3.70 -8.11
N PRO A 142 29.02 2.78 -8.12
CA PRO A 142 30.20 2.91 -8.98
C PRO A 142 29.87 3.06 -10.47
N TRP A 143 28.73 2.52 -10.90
CA TRP A 143 28.26 2.54 -12.30
C TRP A 143 27.26 3.66 -12.60
N GLY A 144 26.85 4.48 -11.63
CA GLY A 144 25.93 5.59 -11.88
C GLY A 144 25.13 6.04 -10.67
N VAL A 145 24.25 7.01 -10.90
CA VAL A 145 23.34 7.56 -9.88
C VAL A 145 21.92 7.13 -10.20
N VAL A 146 21.24 6.59 -9.20
CA VAL A 146 19.82 6.26 -9.30
C VAL A 146 19.02 7.34 -8.59
N GLU A 147 18.36 8.17 -9.37
CA GLU A 147 17.48 9.23 -8.89
C GLU A 147 16.14 8.65 -8.40
N VAL A 148 15.71 9.01 -7.19
CA VAL A 148 14.46 8.52 -6.60
C VAL A 148 13.24 9.19 -7.25
N GLU A 149 13.37 10.45 -7.64
CA GLU A 149 12.26 11.23 -8.21
C GLU A 149 12.19 11.15 -9.74
N ASN A 150 13.00 10.30 -10.39
CA ASN A 150 12.95 10.11 -11.83
C ASN A 150 11.99 8.94 -12.19
N PRO A 151 10.92 9.17 -12.96
CA PRO A 151 9.96 8.14 -13.35
C PRO A 151 10.54 7.06 -14.27
N GLU A 152 11.64 7.34 -14.98
CA GLU A 152 12.34 6.34 -15.80
C GLU A 152 13.05 5.29 -14.92
N HIS A 153 13.48 5.67 -13.72
CA HIS A 153 14.19 4.79 -12.80
C HIS A 153 13.23 3.97 -11.92
N ASN A 154 12.13 4.56 -11.48
CA ASN A 154 11.22 3.91 -10.53
C ASN A 154 9.81 4.52 -10.51
N ASP A 155 8.88 3.83 -9.86
CA ASP A 155 7.47 4.24 -9.75
C ASP A 155 7.17 5.04 -8.46
N PHE A 156 8.16 5.61 -7.78
CA PHE A 156 7.98 6.36 -6.53
C PHE A 156 7.07 7.57 -6.70
N LEU A 157 7.22 8.31 -7.81
CA LEU A 157 6.32 9.43 -8.12
C LEU A 157 4.87 8.96 -8.24
N LYS A 158 4.63 7.81 -8.91
CA LYS A 158 3.28 7.24 -9.05
C LYS A 158 2.71 6.82 -7.71
N LEU A 159 3.52 6.15 -6.86
CA LEU A 159 3.11 5.80 -5.50
C LEU A 159 2.75 7.05 -4.68
N ARG A 160 3.56 8.10 -4.77
CA ARG A 160 3.31 9.38 -4.06
C ARG A 160 2.02 10.04 -4.54
N THR A 161 1.83 10.15 -5.86
CA THR A 161 0.61 10.74 -6.44
C THR A 161 -0.62 9.94 -6.03
N MET A 162 -0.57 8.61 -6.14
CA MET A 162 -1.64 7.72 -5.73
C MET A 162 -2.06 7.98 -4.27
N LEU A 163 -1.09 8.17 -3.36
CA LEU A 163 -1.40 8.42 -1.96
C LEU A 163 -2.02 9.77 -1.67
N VAL A 164 -1.64 10.81 -2.41
CA VAL A 164 -2.21 12.14 -2.22
C VAL A 164 -3.62 12.20 -2.80
N THR A 165 -3.82 11.66 -4.01
CA THR A 165 -5.11 11.69 -4.70
C THR A 165 -6.13 10.78 -4.02
N HIS A 166 -5.74 9.58 -3.60
CA HIS A 166 -6.66 8.58 -3.06
C HIS A 166 -6.66 8.49 -1.53
N MET A 167 -6.13 9.49 -0.83
CA MET A 167 -6.10 9.49 0.64
C MET A 167 -7.49 9.40 1.25
N GLN A 168 -8.45 10.17 0.70
CA GLN A 168 -9.81 10.21 1.19
C GLN A 168 -10.53 8.88 0.93
N ASP A 169 -10.39 8.32 -0.27
CA ASP A 169 -10.97 7.02 -0.59
C ASP A 169 -10.43 5.89 0.30
N LEU A 170 -9.12 5.88 0.57
CA LEU A 170 -8.53 4.92 1.52
C LEU A 170 -9.17 5.02 2.92
N GLN A 171 -9.51 6.24 3.36
CA GLN A 171 -10.21 6.46 4.62
C GLN A 171 -11.66 5.96 4.58
N GLU A 172 -12.39 6.25 3.49
CA GLU A 172 -13.77 5.80 3.27
C GLU A 172 -13.86 4.27 3.22
N VAL A 173 -13.00 3.60 2.45
CA VAL A 173 -12.92 2.13 2.42
C VAL A 173 -12.59 1.57 3.80
N THR A 174 -11.71 2.23 4.56
CA THR A 174 -11.40 1.80 5.93
C THR A 174 -12.59 1.93 6.87
N GLN A 175 -13.39 2.98 6.73
CA GLN A 175 -14.60 3.20 7.50
C GLN A 175 -15.68 2.16 7.13
N ASP A 176 -16.05 2.12 5.86
CA ASP A 176 -17.27 1.43 5.38
C ASP A 176 -17.08 -0.07 5.21
N LEU A 177 -15.86 -0.52 4.92
CA LEU A 177 -15.56 -1.94 4.78
C LEU A 177 -14.83 -2.47 6.01
N HIS A 178 -13.64 -1.97 6.34
CA HIS A 178 -12.82 -2.62 7.35
C HIS A 178 -13.35 -2.42 8.78
N TYR A 179 -13.68 -1.19 9.15
CA TYR A 179 -14.18 -0.86 10.48
C TYR A 179 -15.60 -1.39 10.70
N GLU A 180 -16.53 -1.20 9.76
CA GLU A 180 -17.89 -1.70 9.89
C GLU A 180 -17.98 -3.24 9.97
N ASN A 181 -17.11 -3.96 9.24
CA ASN A 181 -17.00 -5.41 9.40
C ASN A 181 -16.53 -5.79 10.82
N PHE A 182 -15.51 -5.11 11.35
CA PHE A 182 -15.02 -5.33 12.72
C PHE A 182 -16.09 -4.99 13.77
N ARG A 183 -16.78 -3.87 13.60
CA ARG A 183 -17.87 -3.41 14.49
C ARG A 183 -19.02 -4.41 14.50
N SER A 184 -19.45 -4.87 13.33
CA SER A 184 -20.48 -5.89 13.17
C SER A 184 -20.10 -7.20 13.86
N GLU A 185 -18.84 -7.63 13.75
CA GLU A 185 -18.37 -8.84 14.43
C GLU A 185 -18.34 -8.68 15.96
N ARG A 186 -17.93 -7.52 16.47
CA ARG A 186 -17.90 -7.23 17.91
C ARG A 186 -19.31 -7.13 18.51
N LEU A 187 -20.23 -6.43 17.85
CA LEU A 187 -21.63 -6.32 18.31
C LEU A 187 -22.32 -7.69 18.39
N LYS A 188 -22.07 -8.58 17.41
CA LYS A 188 -22.59 -9.96 17.43
C LYS A 188 -22.07 -10.78 18.62
N ARG A 189 -20.84 -10.51 19.09
CA ARG A 189 -20.26 -11.21 20.24
C ARG A 189 -20.77 -10.68 21.57
N THR A 190 -21.03 -9.37 21.68
CA THR A 190 -21.54 -8.74 22.91
C THR A 190 -23.06 -8.95 23.10
N GLY A 191 -23.79 -9.27 22.03
CA GLY A 191 -25.23 -9.57 22.07
C GLY A 191 -25.60 -11.01 22.48
N LYS A 192 -24.64 -11.83 22.90
CA LYS A 192 -24.84 -13.15 23.52
C LYS A 192 -24.43 -13.08 24.98
#